data_AF-A0A933KT68-F1
#
_entry.id   AF-A0A933KT68-F1
#
_cell.length_a   1.000
_cell.length_b   1.000
_cell.length_c   1.000
_cell.angle_alpha   90.00
_cell.angle_beta   90.00
_cell.angle_gamma   90.00
#
_symmetry.space_group_name_H-M   'P 1'
#
loop_
_entity.id
_entity.type
_entity.pdbx_description
1 polymer ?
#
loop_
_entity_poly.entity_id
_entity_poly.type
_entity_poly.pdbx_seq_one_letter_code
_entity_poly.pdbx_strand_id
1 'polypeptide(L)'
;MDSRRADAPGFVPLAALRQGASDPRRALADIRHIYFKTTRQTIQHDLAHAVELLKSIPTEADREKARVYMDGLAQMRSEWNRTGRRKEEGTRKKRE
;
A
#
# COMPACT_ATOMS: atom_id res chain seq x y z
N MET A 1 -56.62 23.52 -2.07
CA MET A 1 -56.00 22.76 -3.16
C MET A 1 -54.50 22.91 -2.96
N ASP A 2 -53.90 22.05 -2.15
CA ASP A 2 -53.16 20.84 -2.59
C ASP A 2 -51.99 21.22 -3.53
N SER A 3 -50.77 20.72 -3.40
CA SER A 3 -50.02 19.93 -2.44
C SER A 3 -48.63 19.84 -3.04
N ARG A 4 -47.61 19.71 -2.20
CA ARG A 4 -46.23 19.40 -2.57
C ARG A 4 -46.16 18.25 -3.58
N ARG A 5 -45.22 18.32 -4.54
CA ARG A 5 -44.53 17.20 -5.22
C ARG A 5 -43.61 17.78 -6.31
N ALA A 6 -42.40 17.28 -6.55
CA ALA A 6 -41.54 16.37 -5.82
C ALA A 6 -40.15 16.54 -6.45
N ASP A 7 -39.14 16.65 -5.60
CA ASP A 7 -37.73 16.50 -5.96
C ASP A 7 -37.58 15.11 -6.61
N ALA A 8 -37.16 15.08 -7.88
CA ALA A 8 -36.97 13.83 -8.59
C ALA A 8 -35.70 13.15 -8.04
N PRO A 9 -35.76 11.89 -7.55
CA PRO A 9 -34.54 11.19 -7.19
C PRO A 9 -33.77 10.90 -8.46
N GLY A 10 -32.70 11.67 -8.69
CA GLY A 10 -31.75 11.44 -9.76
C GLY A 10 -31.26 10.00 -9.69
N PHE A 11 -31.54 9.24 -10.75
CA PHE A 11 -31.06 7.89 -10.92
C PHE A 11 -29.52 7.92 -10.94
N VAL A 12 -28.90 7.50 -9.83
CA VAL A 12 -27.45 7.25 -9.80
C VAL A 12 -27.19 5.90 -10.47
N PRO A 13 -26.44 5.86 -11.59
CA PRO A 13 -26.15 4.60 -12.25
C PRO A 13 -25.36 3.69 -11.30
N LEU A 14 -25.70 2.40 -11.26
CA LEU A 14 -25.04 1.40 -10.41
C LEU A 14 -23.51 1.36 -10.63
N ALA A 15 -23.04 1.77 -11.82
CA ALA A 15 -21.63 1.94 -12.14
C ALA A 15 -20.92 3.02 -11.30
N ALA A 16 -21.63 4.08 -10.87
CA ALA A 16 -21.09 5.12 -10.01
C ALA A 16 -20.91 4.64 -8.56
N LEU A 17 -21.74 3.73 -8.08
CA LEU A 17 -21.55 3.08 -6.76
C LEU A 17 -20.31 2.19 -6.74
N ARG A 18 -19.93 1.61 -7.89
CA ARG A 18 -18.67 0.86 -8.01
C ARG A 18 -17.42 1.75 -7.97
N GLN A 19 -17.53 3.05 -8.24
CA GLN A 19 -16.40 3.98 -8.09
C GLN A 19 -16.04 4.27 -6.61
N GLY A 20 -16.87 3.80 -5.66
CA GLY A 20 -16.49 3.70 -4.24
C GLY A 20 -15.62 2.49 -3.89
N ALA A 21 -15.38 1.58 -4.83
CA ALA A 21 -14.52 0.41 -4.65
C ALA A 21 -13.07 0.76 -5.07
N SER A 22 -12.26 1.14 -4.08
CA SER A 22 -10.82 1.37 -4.19
C SER A 22 -10.41 2.52 -5.10
N ASP A 23 -10.27 3.73 -4.54
CA ASP A 23 -9.60 4.83 -5.23
C ASP A 23 -8.12 4.45 -5.45
N PRO A 24 -7.67 4.21 -6.70
CA PRO A 24 -6.30 3.80 -6.98
C PRO A 24 -5.28 4.87 -6.60
N ARG A 25 -5.68 6.15 -6.62
CA ARG A 25 -4.81 7.26 -6.22
C ARG A 25 -4.57 7.22 -4.71
N ARG A 26 -5.61 6.89 -3.95
CA ARG A 26 -5.49 6.68 -2.50
C ARG A 26 -4.61 5.47 -2.18
N ALA A 27 -4.82 4.33 -2.85
CA ALA A 27 -3.98 3.16 -2.66
C ALA A 27 -2.50 3.44 -2.98
N LEU A 28 -2.21 4.16 -4.06
CA LEU A 28 -0.86 4.60 -4.40
C LEU A 28 -0.26 5.55 -3.34
N ALA A 29 -1.06 6.50 -2.84
CA ALA A 29 -0.64 7.41 -1.78
C ALA A 29 -0.33 6.67 -0.47
N ASP A 30 -1.11 5.64 -0.14
CA ASP A 30 -0.91 4.80 1.04
C ASP A 30 0.35 3.94 0.89
N ILE A 31 0.60 3.35 -0.28
CA ILE A 31 1.86 2.63 -0.57
C ILE A 31 3.07 3.58 -0.44
N ARG A 32 2.97 4.80 -0.98
CA ARG A 32 4.00 5.83 -0.83
C ARG A 32 4.22 6.19 0.64
N HIS A 33 3.15 6.31 1.43
CA HIS A 33 3.24 6.60 2.86
C HIS A 33 3.98 5.48 3.61
N ILE A 34 3.64 4.23 3.33
CA ILE A 34 4.30 3.05 3.90
C ILE A 34 5.80 3.11 3.60
N TYR A 35 6.19 3.36 2.33
CA TYR A 35 7.59 3.46 1.94
C TYR A 35 8.39 4.45 2.80
N PHE A 36 7.86 5.65 3.04
CA PHE A 36 8.57 6.67 3.83
C PHE A 36 8.54 6.45 5.34
N LYS A 37 7.56 5.71 5.87
CA LYS A 37 7.44 5.44 7.31
C LYS A 37 7.98 4.09 7.75
N THR A 38 8.22 3.18 6.83
CA THR A 38 8.61 1.81 7.18
C THR A 38 9.90 1.80 8.00
N THR A 39 9.98 0.87 8.94
CA THR A 39 11.15 0.70 9.79
C THR A 39 11.61 -0.76 9.74
N ARG A 40 12.82 -1.02 10.23
CA ARG A 40 13.33 -2.40 10.36
C ARG A 40 12.40 -3.30 11.17
N GLN A 41 11.66 -2.77 12.13
CA GLN A 41 10.75 -3.53 12.98
C GLN A 41 9.43 -3.84 12.27
N THR A 42 8.96 -2.95 11.40
CA THR A 42 7.63 -3.01 10.78
C THR A 42 7.64 -3.54 9.35
N ILE A 43 8.80 -3.63 8.70
CA ILE A 43 8.96 -3.92 7.26
C ILE A 43 8.17 -5.13 6.75
N GLN A 44 8.02 -6.18 7.57
CA GLN A 44 7.28 -7.38 7.18
C GLN A 44 5.77 -7.12 7.11
N HIS A 45 5.23 -6.40 8.10
CA HIS A 45 3.82 -6.03 8.15
C HIS A 45 3.50 -4.97 7.08
N ASP A 46 4.38 -3.99 6.95
CA ASP A 46 4.28 -2.91 5.97
C ASP A 46 4.25 -3.44 4.53
N LEU A 47 5.12 -4.41 4.21
CA LEU A 47 5.11 -5.09 2.92
C LEU A 47 3.83 -5.87 2.66
N ALA A 48 3.31 -6.60 3.65
CA ALA A 48 2.06 -7.33 3.50
C ALA A 48 0.90 -6.37 3.20
N HIS A 49 0.82 -5.25 3.93
CA HIS A 49 -0.19 -4.22 3.70
C HIS A 49 -0.04 -3.57 2.31
N ALA A 50 1.20 -3.23 1.90
CA ALA A 50 1.46 -2.64 0.59
C ALA A 50 1.07 -3.58 -0.57
N VAL A 51 1.22 -4.90 -0.41
CA VAL A 51 0.76 -5.89 -1.39
C VAL A 51 -0.77 -5.89 -1.51
N GLU A 52 -1.50 -5.81 -0.40
CA GLU A 52 -2.97 -5.73 -0.44
C GLU A 52 -3.44 -4.43 -1.13
N LEU A 53 -2.79 -3.31 -0.85
CA LEU A 53 -3.05 -2.04 -1.54
C LEU A 53 -2.74 -2.14 -3.05
N LEU A 54 -1.63 -2.77 -3.43
CA LEU A 54 -1.24 -2.95 -4.83
C LEU A 54 -2.28 -3.76 -5.61
N LYS A 55 -2.82 -4.83 -5.01
CA LYS A 55 -3.88 -5.66 -5.61
C LYS A 55 -5.18 -4.88 -5.84
N SER A 56 -5.43 -3.83 -5.05
CA SER A 56 -6.63 -2.99 -5.18
C SER A 56 -6.58 -2.01 -6.35
N ILE A 57 -5.40 -1.79 -6.95
CA ILE A 57 -5.21 -0.86 -8.07
C ILE A 57 -5.59 -1.56 -9.39
N PRO A 58 -6.65 -1.11 -10.10
CA PRO A 58 -7.16 -1.79 -11.29
C PRO A 58 -6.34 -1.46 -12.55
N THR A 59 -5.76 -0.27 -12.64
CA THR A 59 -5.06 0.27 -13.81
C THR A 59 -3.58 -0.10 -13.80
N GLU A 60 -3.05 -0.52 -14.95
CA GLU A 60 -1.62 -0.83 -15.08
C GLU A 60 -0.73 0.40 -14.85
N ALA A 61 -1.15 1.56 -15.34
CA ALA A 61 -0.41 2.81 -15.20
C ALA A 61 -0.19 3.22 -13.72
N ASP A 62 -1.16 2.96 -12.83
CA ASP A 62 -1.00 3.29 -11.41
C ASP A 62 -0.29 2.16 -10.65
N ARG A 63 -0.43 0.90 -11.08
CA ARG A 63 0.38 -0.21 -10.56
C ARG A 63 1.87 -0.02 -10.83
N GLU A 64 2.23 0.47 -12.03
CA GLU A 64 3.62 0.72 -12.39
C GLU A 64 4.25 1.79 -11.50
N LYS A 65 3.52 2.87 -11.20
CA LYS A 65 3.97 3.89 -10.22
C LYS A 65 4.13 3.30 -8.83
N ALA A 66 3.21 2.45 -8.39
CA ALA A 66 3.29 1.78 -7.10
C ALA A 66 4.50 0.83 -7.02
N ARG A 67 4.85 0.17 -8.14
CA ARG A 67 5.93 -0.80 -8.22
C ARG A 67 7.29 -0.22 -7.85
N VAL A 68 7.56 1.03 -8.21
CA VAL A 68 8.80 1.74 -7.80
C VAL A 68 8.93 1.78 -6.27
N TYR A 69 7.84 2.04 -5.55
CA TYR A 69 7.85 2.03 -4.08
C TYR A 69 7.99 0.61 -3.52
N MET A 70 7.36 -0.37 -4.16
CA MET A 70 7.45 -1.78 -3.75
C MET A 70 8.87 -2.33 -3.88
N ASP A 71 9.58 -1.98 -4.95
CA ASP A 71 10.97 -2.38 -5.16
C ASP A 71 11.89 -1.78 -4.07
N GLY A 72 11.67 -0.50 -3.72
CA GLY A 72 12.36 0.14 -2.62
C GLY A 72 12.11 -0.52 -1.25
N LEU A 73 10.86 -0.92 -0.96
CA LEU A 73 10.52 -1.70 0.24
C LEU A 73 11.23 -3.06 0.26
N ALA A 74 11.29 -3.75 -0.88
CA ALA A 74 11.98 -5.04 -1.01
C ALA A 74 13.50 -4.91 -0.79
N GLN A 75 14.10 -3.82 -1.29
CA GLN A 75 15.51 -3.51 -1.06
C GLN A 75 15.80 -3.27 0.43
N MET A 76 15.02 -2.41 1.09
CA MET A 76 15.19 -2.14 2.53
C MET A 76 15.08 -3.42 3.38
N ARG A 77 14.10 -4.29 3.07
CA ARG A 77 13.96 -5.60 3.73
C ARG A 77 15.24 -6.43 3.60
N SER A 78 15.82 -6.49 2.40
CA SER A 78 17.04 -7.26 2.14
C SER A 78 18.23 -6.70 2.91
N GLU A 79 18.43 -5.38 2.87
CA GLU A 79 19.54 -4.70 3.56
C GLU A 79 19.48 -4.88 5.08
N TRP A 80 18.29 -4.74 5.68
CA TRP A 80 18.11 -4.90 7.11
C TRP A 80 18.27 -6.35 7.57
N ASN A 81 17.85 -7.33 6.75
CA ASN A 81 18.09 -8.74 7.02
C ASN A 81 19.59 -9.09 6.97
N ARG A 82 20.34 -8.54 6.00
CA ARG A 82 21.79 -8.74 5.89
C ARG A 82 22.55 -8.09 7.06
N THR A 83 22.10 -6.94 7.52
CA THR A 83 22.74 -6.21 8.63
C THR A 83 22.60 -6.94 9.97
N GLY A 84 21.46 -7.63 10.20
CA GLY A 84 21.30 -8.49 11.37
C GLY A 84 22.32 -9.63 11.42
N ARG A 85 22.48 -10.36 10.31
CA ARG A 85 23.37 -11.54 10.22
C ARG A 85 24.84 -11.22 10.46
N ARG A 86 25.35 -10.12 9.88
CA ARG A 86 26.76 -9.72 10.08
C ARG A 86 27.08 -9.40 11.55
N LYS A 87 26.11 -8.91 12.32
CA LYS A 87 26.32 -8.57 13.74
C LYS A 87 26.41 -9.81 14.63
N GLU A 88 25.65 -10.85 14.31
CA GLU A 88 25.68 -12.14 15.02
C GLU A 88 26.97 -12.93 14.74
N GLU A 89 27.41 -12.96 13.49
CA GLU A 89 28.63 -13.69 13.07
C GLU A 89 29.91 -13.10 13.70
N GLY A 90 30.01 -11.77 13.76
CA GLY A 90 31.12 -11.09 14.44
C GLY A 90 31.14 -11.28 15.96
N THR A 91 29.98 -11.49 16.58
CA THR A 91 29.87 -11.74 18.03
C THR A 91 30.29 -13.17 18.37
N ARG A 92 29.99 -14.13 17.49
CA ARG A 92 30.35 -15.55 17.68
C ARG A 92 31.86 -15.78 17.54
N LYS A 93 32.52 -15.11 16.59
CA LYS A 93 33.97 -15.24 16.34
C LYS A 93 34.88 -14.61 17.41
N LYS A 94 34.33 -13.79 18.31
CA LYS A 94 35.09 -13.16 19.41
C LYS A 94 35.04 -13.97 20.73
N ARG A 95 34.30 -15.09 20.75
CA ARG A 95 34.14 -15.97 21.92
C ARG A 95 34.85 -17.33 21.76
N GLU A 96 35.66 -17.46 20.72
CA GLU A 96 36.46 -18.64 20.38
C GLU A 96 37.93 -18.23 20.40
#